data_AF-A0A4U0V3X3-F1
#
_entry.id   AF-A0A4U0V3X3-F1
#
_cell.length_a   1.000
_cell.length_b   1.000
_cell.length_c   1.000
_cell.angle_alpha   90.00
_cell.angle_beta   90.00
_cell.angle_gamma   90.00
#
_symmetry.space_group_name_H-M   'P 1'
#
loop_
_entity.id
_entity.type
_entity.pdbx_description
1 polymer ?
#
loop_
_entity_poly.entity_id
_entity_poly.type
_entity_poly.pdbx_seq_one_letter_code
_entity_poly.pdbx_strand_id
1 'polypeptide(L)'
;MAIWSRSQNTQEWRNGYLKFTREVASNPDPSKPYVTIDEHHLESLRSILTTRGLVFPRTDGTPAELVHDGSLWDEHQIQHLSMVWHRLDPWPDTCRGILELNRLFWTATLSNGNMALLKDMCSHAKMEFSHVLSAELFKSYKPSPKVYLGAAEKMGLKPEECVMVAAHLDDLKAAKSNGFRTIYVERPLEERRPELKGEGFVDVWVGADEDGFISAAEKLGVQVLKGRRRSGSAPGMVETA
;
A
#
# COMPACT_ATOMS: atom_id res chain seq x y z
N MET A 1 -3.83 -1.44 2.67
CA MET A 1 -3.84 -0.65 3.91
C MET A 1 -4.74 0.56 3.69
N ALA A 2 -5.52 0.90 4.72
CA ALA A 2 -6.53 1.96 4.88
C ALA A 2 -7.95 1.72 4.35
N ILE A 3 -8.92 1.70 5.28
CA ILE A 3 -10.36 1.84 5.02
C ILE A 3 -10.66 3.33 4.82
N TRP A 4 -11.00 3.75 3.60
CA TRP A 4 -11.61 5.05 3.35
C TRP A 4 -13.11 4.89 3.07
N SER A 5 -13.92 5.78 3.64
CA SER A 5 -15.28 6.04 3.16
C SER A 5 -15.17 6.43 1.68
N ARG A 6 -15.65 5.55 0.79
CA ARG A 6 -15.43 5.64 -0.66
C ARG A 6 -16.28 6.76 -1.27
N SER A 7 -15.84 8.00 -1.14
CA SER A 7 -16.31 9.04 -2.06
C SER A 7 -15.94 8.61 -3.48
N GLN A 8 -16.79 8.94 -4.46
CA GLN A 8 -16.53 8.60 -5.86
C GLN A 8 -15.16 9.15 -6.32
N ASN A 9 -14.75 10.31 -5.80
CA ASN A 9 -13.47 10.97 -6.09
C ASN A 9 -12.28 10.12 -5.64
N THR A 10 -12.33 9.60 -4.42
CA THR A 10 -11.25 8.76 -3.86
C THR A 10 -11.10 7.46 -4.65
N GLN A 11 -12.21 6.87 -5.09
CA GLN A 11 -12.17 5.65 -5.89
C GLN A 11 -11.64 5.90 -7.30
N GLU A 12 -12.03 7.00 -7.94
CA GLU A 12 -11.52 7.42 -9.25
C GLU A 12 -10.01 7.64 -9.22
N TRP A 13 -9.51 8.37 -8.20
CA TRP A 13 -8.08 8.60 -8.00
C TRP A 13 -7.29 7.31 -7.80
N ARG A 14 -7.82 6.39 -6.98
CA ARG A 14 -7.24 5.05 -6.79
C ARG A 14 -7.21 4.25 -8.10
N ASN A 15 -8.27 4.32 -8.90
CA ASN A 15 -8.33 3.63 -10.19
C ASN A 15 -7.29 4.18 -11.17
N GLY A 16 -7.10 5.50 -11.20
CA GLY A 16 -6.06 6.16 -12.01
C GLY A 16 -4.66 5.65 -11.67
N TYR A 17 -4.32 5.54 -10.39
CA TYR A 17 -3.07 4.92 -9.91
C TYR A 17 -2.91 3.47 -10.40
N LEU A 18 -3.97 2.65 -10.33
CA LEU A 18 -3.89 1.24 -10.74
C LEU A 18 -3.69 1.08 -12.24
N LYS A 19 -4.36 1.91 -13.04
CA LYS A 19 -4.17 1.94 -14.48
C LYS A 19 -2.74 2.32 -14.83
N PHE A 20 -2.26 3.45 -14.29
CA PHE A 20 -0.91 3.96 -14.53
C PHE A 20 0.18 2.93 -14.21
N THR A 21 0.17 2.39 -12.99
CA THR A 21 1.21 1.44 -12.57
C THR A 21 1.21 0.16 -13.40
N ARG A 22 0.04 -0.36 -13.77
CA ARG A 22 -0.07 -1.54 -14.64
C ARG A 22 0.39 -1.26 -16.07
N GLU A 23 0.02 -0.12 -16.66
CA GLU A 23 0.45 0.26 -18.00
C GLU A 23 1.97 0.39 -18.09
N VAL A 24 2.60 1.08 -17.13
CA VAL A 24 4.07 1.23 -17.09
C VAL A 24 4.77 -0.10 -16.83
N ALA A 25 4.21 -0.96 -15.96
CA ALA A 25 4.77 -2.27 -15.69
C ALA A 25 4.70 -3.22 -16.89
N SER A 26 3.61 -3.17 -17.67
CA SER A 26 3.41 -4.03 -18.84
C SER A 26 4.13 -3.53 -20.09
N ASN A 27 4.28 -2.21 -20.24
CA ASN A 27 4.86 -1.57 -21.43
C ASN A 27 5.96 -0.57 -21.02
N PRO A 28 7.11 -1.04 -20.50
CA PRO A 28 8.18 -0.15 -20.08
C PRO A 28 8.81 0.55 -21.28
N ASP A 29 8.86 1.88 -21.23
CA ASP A 29 9.51 2.73 -22.23
C ASP A 29 10.78 3.32 -21.63
N PRO A 30 11.98 2.82 -21.99
CA PRO A 30 13.25 3.30 -21.43
C PRO A 30 13.59 4.73 -21.84
N SER A 31 12.90 5.30 -22.83
CA SER A 31 13.09 6.70 -23.23
C SER A 31 12.37 7.69 -22.31
N LYS A 32 11.37 7.22 -21.55
CA LYS A 32 10.61 8.06 -20.61
C LYS A 32 11.26 8.07 -19.22
N PRO A 33 11.32 9.24 -18.56
CA PRO A 33 11.75 9.29 -17.18
C PRO A 33 10.77 8.52 -16.28
N TYR A 34 11.29 7.95 -15.20
CA TYR A 34 10.45 7.37 -14.16
C TYR A 34 9.67 8.49 -13.45
N VAL A 35 8.35 8.37 -13.43
CA VAL A 35 7.43 9.23 -12.66
C VAL A 35 7.16 8.53 -11.34
N THR A 36 7.26 9.24 -10.23
CA THR A 36 6.96 8.74 -8.87
C THR A 36 5.45 8.65 -8.62
N ILE A 37 5.06 7.93 -7.56
CA ILE A 37 3.64 7.83 -7.18
C ILE A 37 3.10 9.16 -6.66
N ASP A 38 3.89 9.96 -5.96
CA ASP A 38 3.48 11.30 -5.52
C ASP A 38 3.22 12.24 -6.71
N GLU A 39 4.10 12.26 -7.72
CA GLU A 39 3.91 13.04 -8.94
C GLU A 39 2.62 12.62 -9.66
N HIS A 40 2.45 11.32 -9.89
CA HIS A 40 1.22 10.79 -10.52
C HIS A 40 -0.04 11.10 -9.69
N HIS A 41 0.04 11.00 -8.36
CA HIS A 41 -1.09 11.32 -7.49
C HIS A 41 -1.48 12.79 -7.57
N LEU A 42 -0.51 13.71 -7.56
CA LEU A 42 -0.74 15.14 -7.70
C LEU A 42 -1.37 15.47 -9.05
N GLU A 43 -0.80 14.96 -10.15
CA GLU A 43 -1.33 15.17 -11.50
C GLU A 43 -2.75 14.60 -11.66
N SER A 44 -2.98 13.38 -11.17
CA SER A 44 -4.30 12.75 -11.21
C SER A 44 -5.32 13.52 -10.37
N LEU A 45 -4.93 14.04 -9.20
CA LEU A 45 -5.83 14.85 -8.37
C LEU A 45 -6.21 16.14 -9.08
N ARG A 46 -5.22 16.87 -9.64
CA ARG A 46 -5.47 18.08 -10.45
C ARG A 46 -6.44 17.81 -11.61
N SER A 47 -6.23 16.70 -12.32
CA SER A 47 -7.09 16.30 -13.44
C SER A 47 -8.54 16.03 -13.00
N ILE A 48 -8.73 15.29 -11.90
CA ILE A 48 -10.06 14.99 -11.35
C ILE A 48 -10.76 16.29 -10.90
N LEU A 49 -10.05 17.17 -10.19
CA LEU A 49 -10.60 18.44 -9.72
C LEU A 49 -10.97 19.38 -10.88
N THR A 50 -10.13 19.44 -11.92
CA THR A 50 -10.38 20.24 -13.12
C THR A 50 -11.58 19.72 -13.90
N THR A 51 -11.66 18.40 -14.14
CA THR A 51 -12.76 17.77 -14.89
C THR A 51 -14.11 18.01 -14.21
N ARG A 52 -14.12 18.15 -12.88
CA ARG A 52 -15.33 18.43 -12.09
C ARG A 52 -15.62 19.93 -11.92
N GLY A 53 -14.82 20.81 -12.53
CA GLY A 53 -14.98 22.26 -12.41
C GLY A 53 -14.72 22.80 -11.00
N LEU A 54 -13.93 22.09 -10.19
CA LEU A 54 -13.59 22.49 -8.82
C LEU A 54 -12.28 23.28 -8.77
N VAL A 55 -11.42 23.10 -9.75
CA VAL A 55 -10.17 23.84 -9.93
C VAL A 55 -10.11 24.30 -11.38
N PHE A 56 -9.70 25.54 -11.59
CA PHE A 56 -9.56 26.12 -12.92
C PHE A 56 -8.07 26.42 -13.17
N PRO A 57 -7.42 25.67 -14.09
CA PRO A 57 -6.05 25.94 -14.48
C PRO A 57 -5.92 27.34 -15.07
N ARG A 58 -4.82 28.02 -14.77
CA ARG A 58 -4.52 29.30 -15.42
C ARG A 58 -3.97 29.05 -16.83
N THR A 59 -4.47 29.79 -17.81
CA THR A 59 -4.10 29.66 -19.24
C THR A 59 -3.15 30.74 -19.71
N ASP A 60 -2.66 31.59 -18.79
CA ASP A 60 -1.93 32.84 -19.04
C ASP A 60 -0.41 32.73 -18.80
N GLY A 61 0.13 31.51 -18.65
CA GLY A 61 1.57 31.29 -18.45
C GLY A 61 2.08 31.62 -17.04
N THR A 62 1.18 31.90 -16.08
CA THR A 62 1.55 32.02 -14.66
C THR A 62 2.04 30.66 -14.13
N PRO A 63 3.02 30.60 -13.20
CA PRO A 63 3.55 29.33 -12.70
C PRO A 63 2.46 28.40 -12.16
N ALA A 64 2.68 27.08 -12.26
CA ALA A 64 1.75 26.03 -11.83
C ALA A 64 1.32 26.13 -10.35
N GLU A 65 2.00 26.99 -9.59
CA GLU A 65 1.74 27.40 -8.21
C GLU A 65 0.46 28.24 -8.03
N LEU A 66 -0.17 28.67 -9.12
CA LEU A 66 -1.34 29.55 -9.10
C LEU A 66 -2.49 28.92 -9.90
N VAL A 67 -3.51 28.45 -9.19
CA VAL A 67 -4.84 28.18 -9.76
C VAL A 67 -5.62 29.50 -9.90
N HIS A 68 -6.67 29.56 -10.73
CA HIS A 68 -7.49 30.77 -10.86
C HIS A 68 -8.23 31.08 -9.54
N ASP A 69 -8.48 32.35 -9.21
CA ASP A 69 -9.17 32.83 -7.98
C ASP A 69 -10.59 32.26 -7.76
N GLY A 70 -11.15 31.59 -8.77
CA GLY A 70 -12.45 30.91 -8.69
C GLY A 70 -12.34 29.42 -8.30
N SER A 71 -11.13 28.91 -8.09
CA SER A 71 -10.89 27.52 -7.71
C SER A 71 -11.22 27.30 -6.24
N LEU A 72 -11.74 26.12 -5.91
CA LEU A 72 -12.10 25.76 -4.54
C LEU A 72 -10.88 25.55 -3.63
N TRP A 73 -9.76 25.11 -4.21
CA TRP A 73 -8.49 24.91 -3.50
C TRP A 73 -7.36 25.61 -4.23
N ASP A 74 -6.44 26.22 -3.47
CA ASP A 74 -5.17 26.70 -4.00
C ASP A 74 -4.18 25.56 -4.27
N GLU A 75 -3.06 25.87 -4.93
CA GLU A 75 -2.07 24.85 -5.29
C GLU A 75 -1.39 24.21 -4.07
N HIS A 76 -1.14 24.98 -3.01
CA HIS A 76 -0.56 24.43 -1.77
C HIS A 76 -1.52 23.44 -1.09
N GLN A 77 -2.82 23.73 -1.12
CA GLN A 77 -3.87 22.83 -0.63
C GLN A 77 -3.98 21.57 -1.50
N ILE A 78 -3.89 21.68 -2.83
CA ILE A 78 -3.91 20.52 -3.73
C ILE A 78 -2.70 19.62 -3.48
N GLN A 79 -1.51 20.19 -3.32
CA GLN A 79 -0.30 19.46 -2.94
C GLN A 79 -0.48 18.82 -1.56
N HIS A 80 -0.99 19.55 -0.57
CA HIS A 80 -1.21 18.98 0.76
C HIS A 80 -2.20 17.80 0.73
N LEU A 81 -3.27 17.90 -0.08
CA LEU A 81 -4.23 16.82 -0.30
C LEU A 81 -3.60 15.63 -1.03
N SER A 82 -2.72 15.86 -2.02
CA SER A 82 -2.01 14.77 -2.71
C SER A 82 -1.14 13.95 -1.76
N MET A 83 -0.64 14.56 -0.68
CA MET A 83 0.20 13.89 0.33
C MET A 83 -0.59 13.07 1.36
N VAL A 84 -1.92 12.96 1.27
CA VAL A 84 -2.72 12.18 2.24
C VAL A 84 -2.30 10.71 2.34
N TRP A 85 -1.77 10.15 1.25
CA TRP A 85 -1.28 8.76 1.19
C TRP A 85 -0.07 8.49 2.09
N HIS A 86 0.62 9.54 2.57
CA HIS A 86 1.76 9.43 3.50
C HIS A 86 1.32 9.17 4.94
N ARG A 87 0.04 9.37 5.26
CA ARG A 87 -0.50 9.37 6.64
C ARG A 87 -1.64 8.37 6.81
N LEU A 88 -1.55 7.23 6.12
CA LEU A 88 -2.52 6.17 6.24
C LEU A 88 -2.36 5.42 7.56
N ASP A 89 -3.46 5.24 8.27
CA ASP A 89 -3.45 4.44 9.50
C ASP A 89 -3.30 2.94 9.20
N PRO A 90 -2.46 2.23 9.97
CA PRO A 90 -2.28 0.80 9.80
C PRO A 90 -3.50 0.03 10.33
N TRP A 91 -3.64 -1.22 9.88
CA TRP A 91 -4.57 -2.14 10.54
C TRP A 91 -4.08 -2.45 11.96
N PRO A 92 -4.97 -2.67 12.95
CA PRO A 92 -4.59 -2.78 14.37
C PRO A 92 -3.51 -3.82 14.68
N ASP A 93 -3.45 -4.91 13.92
CA ASP A 93 -2.48 -5.99 14.07
C ASP A 93 -1.11 -5.69 13.43
N THR A 94 -1.02 -4.71 12.52
CA THR A 94 0.13 -4.58 11.62
C THR A 94 1.43 -4.27 12.37
N CYS A 95 1.44 -3.20 13.18
CA CYS A 95 2.69 -2.76 13.82
C CYS A 95 3.21 -3.83 14.78
N ARG A 96 2.31 -4.45 15.56
CA ARG A 96 2.68 -5.58 16.42
C ARG A 96 3.15 -6.79 15.62
N GLY A 97 2.45 -7.15 14.55
CA GLY A 97 2.84 -8.29 13.72
C GLY A 97 4.21 -8.11 13.06
N ILE A 98 4.54 -6.91 12.58
CA ILE A 98 5.89 -6.59 12.07
C ILE A 98 6.94 -6.78 13.17
N LEU A 99 6.67 -6.30 14.39
CA LEU A 99 7.57 -6.48 15.52
C LEU A 99 7.80 -7.95 15.89
N GLU A 100 6.75 -8.77 15.87
CA GLU A 100 6.88 -10.21 16.10
C GLU A 100 7.68 -10.88 14.98
N LEU A 101 7.44 -10.53 13.71
CA LEU A 101 8.21 -11.02 12.56
C LEU A 101 9.70 -10.67 12.67
N ASN A 102 10.02 -9.45 13.09
CA ASN A 102 11.41 -8.99 13.25
C ASN A 102 12.24 -9.80 14.25
N ARG A 103 11.61 -10.60 15.11
CA ARG A 103 12.32 -11.47 16.05
C ARG A 103 13.05 -12.62 15.36
N LEU A 104 12.59 -13.04 14.18
CA LEU A 104 13.17 -14.16 13.43
C LEU A 104 13.55 -13.80 11.98
N PHE A 105 13.00 -12.72 11.42
CA PHE A 105 13.13 -12.38 10.01
C PHE A 105 13.54 -10.93 9.80
N TRP A 106 14.19 -10.63 8.67
CA TRP A 106 14.23 -9.27 8.17
C TRP A 106 12.90 -8.94 7.49
N THR A 107 12.26 -7.86 7.91
CA THR A 107 11.04 -7.37 7.28
C THR A 107 11.36 -6.17 6.40
N ALA A 108 10.76 -6.14 5.21
CA ALA A 108 10.89 -5.03 4.30
C ALA A 108 9.51 -4.61 3.78
N THR A 109 9.31 -3.31 3.59
CA THR A 109 8.28 -2.88 2.65
C THR A 109 8.70 -3.32 1.25
N LEU A 110 7.75 -3.69 0.41
CA LEU A 110 7.94 -3.75 -1.04
C LEU A 110 6.68 -3.19 -1.68
N SER A 111 6.71 -1.92 -2.08
CA SER A 111 5.52 -1.19 -2.52
C SER A 111 5.83 -0.33 -3.75
N ASN A 112 4.79 -0.03 -4.54
CA ASN A 112 4.90 0.90 -5.67
C ASN A 112 5.11 2.34 -5.22
N GLY A 113 4.71 2.71 -3.99
CA GLY A 113 4.93 4.06 -3.44
C GLY A 113 6.43 4.40 -3.45
N ASN A 114 6.76 5.64 -3.78
CA ASN A 114 8.14 6.15 -3.79
C ASN A 114 8.75 6.20 -2.38
N MET A 115 10.07 6.37 -2.30
CA MET A 115 10.83 6.25 -1.06
C MET A 115 10.38 7.24 0.03
N ALA A 116 10.06 8.48 -0.34
CA ALA A 116 9.57 9.50 0.59
C ALA A 116 8.23 9.08 1.20
N LEU A 117 7.25 8.71 0.36
CA LEU A 117 5.95 8.19 0.77
C LEU A 117 6.07 7.03 1.76
N LEU A 118 6.87 6.01 1.45
CA LEU A 118 6.99 4.85 2.34
C LEU A 118 7.65 5.19 3.68
N LYS A 119 8.67 6.06 3.68
CA LYS A 119 9.31 6.51 4.92
C LYS A 119 8.34 7.27 5.81
N ASP A 120 7.58 8.19 5.23
CA ASP A 120 6.59 8.96 5.97
C ASP A 120 5.49 8.06 6.53
N MET A 121 5.00 7.09 5.74
CA MET A 121 4.00 6.13 6.18
C MET A 121 4.50 5.26 7.32
N CYS A 122 5.74 4.74 7.23
CA CYS A 122 6.35 3.98 8.32
C CYS A 122 6.51 4.82 9.59
N SER A 123 6.92 6.08 9.46
CA SER A 123 7.06 7.02 10.58
C SER A 123 5.71 7.35 11.23
N HIS A 124 4.71 7.73 10.43
CA HIS A 124 3.35 8.05 10.87
C HIS A 124 2.72 6.89 11.64
N ALA A 125 2.77 5.69 11.07
CA ALA A 125 2.16 4.49 11.63
C ALA A 125 3.04 3.79 12.68
N LYS A 126 4.28 4.25 12.89
CA LYS A 126 5.30 3.57 13.71
C LYS A 126 5.49 2.11 13.29
N MET A 127 5.54 1.86 11.99
CA MET A 127 5.85 0.54 11.44
C MET A 127 7.36 0.33 11.44
N GLU A 128 7.83 -0.53 12.34
CA GLU A 128 9.26 -0.81 12.52
C GLU A 128 9.76 -1.88 11.54
N PHE A 129 9.54 -1.69 10.23
CA PHE A 129 10.19 -2.53 9.23
C PHE A 129 11.71 -2.42 9.36
N SER A 130 12.44 -3.54 9.26
CA SER A 130 13.91 -3.48 9.31
C SER A 130 14.51 -2.82 8.06
N HIS A 131 13.79 -2.85 6.93
CA HIS A 131 14.19 -2.23 5.67
C HIS A 131 12.99 -1.56 4.98
N VAL A 132 13.26 -0.53 4.18
CA VAL A 132 12.26 0.13 3.34
C VAL A 132 12.69 -0.03 1.88
N LEU A 133 12.00 -0.89 1.13
CA LEU A 133 12.18 -1.03 -0.32
C LEU A 133 10.96 -0.48 -1.06
N SER A 134 11.25 0.33 -2.08
CA SER A 134 10.29 0.90 -3.01
C SER A 134 10.56 0.38 -4.42
N ALA A 135 9.51 0.21 -5.21
CA ALA A 135 9.61 -0.07 -6.64
C ALA A 135 10.39 1.04 -7.40
N GLU A 136 10.45 2.26 -6.85
CA GLU A 136 11.27 3.37 -7.35
C GLU A 136 12.75 2.99 -7.48
N LEU A 137 13.27 2.16 -6.56
CA LEU A 137 14.67 1.70 -6.58
C LEU A 137 14.99 0.92 -7.86
N PHE A 138 13.97 0.36 -8.51
CA PHE A 138 14.07 -0.46 -9.71
C PHE A 138 13.48 0.21 -10.94
N LYS A 139 13.10 1.49 -10.82
CA LYS A 139 12.50 2.32 -11.88
C LYS A 139 11.38 1.59 -12.62
N SER A 140 10.54 0.89 -11.86
CA SER A 140 9.43 0.09 -12.37
C SER A 140 8.32 0.03 -11.33
N TYR A 141 7.27 -0.73 -11.64
CA TYR A 141 6.11 -0.94 -10.78
C TYR A 141 5.74 -2.42 -10.78
N LYS A 142 5.19 -2.90 -9.66
CA LYS A 142 4.51 -4.19 -9.62
C LYS A 142 3.38 -4.21 -10.66
N PRO A 143 3.16 -5.34 -11.36
CA PRO A 143 3.73 -6.67 -11.12
C PRO A 143 5.02 -6.97 -11.91
N SER A 144 5.83 -5.97 -12.29
CA SER A 144 7.10 -6.19 -12.99
C SER A 144 8.05 -7.10 -12.20
N PRO A 145 8.63 -8.16 -12.84
CA PRO A 145 9.67 -9.00 -12.24
C PRO A 145 10.84 -8.22 -11.64
N LYS A 146 11.20 -7.07 -12.23
CA LYS A 146 12.29 -6.20 -11.75
C LYS A 146 12.12 -5.79 -10.29
N VAL A 147 10.88 -5.60 -9.85
CA VAL A 147 10.58 -5.17 -8.48
C VAL A 147 10.82 -6.30 -7.48
N TYR A 148 10.40 -7.52 -7.78
CA TYR A 148 10.57 -8.67 -6.89
C TYR A 148 12.03 -9.16 -6.88
N LEU A 149 12.59 -9.42 -8.06
CA LEU A 149 13.95 -9.93 -8.20
C LEU A 149 14.98 -8.90 -7.71
N GLY A 150 14.79 -7.62 -8.06
CA GLY A 150 15.67 -6.55 -7.58
C GLY A 150 15.60 -6.35 -6.07
N ALA A 151 14.44 -6.58 -5.44
CA ALA A 151 14.32 -6.52 -3.98
C ALA A 151 15.09 -7.66 -3.30
N ALA A 152 14.96 -8.90 -3.80
CA ALA A 152 15.72 -10.04 -3.28
C ALA A 152 17.24 -9.81 -3.44
N GLU A 153 17.68 -9.41 -4.65
CA GLU A 153 19.08 -9.10 -4.94
C GLU A 153 19.64 -8.01 -4.02
N LYS A 154 18.89 -6.93 -3.81
CA LYS A 154 19.34 -5.81 -2.96
C LYS A 154 19.47 -6.21 -1.48
N MET A 155 18.72 -7.22 -1.05
CA MET A 155 18.83 -7.82 0.28
C MET A 155 19.90 -8.90 0.37
N GLY A 156 20.56 -9.25 -0.74
CA GLY A 156 21.53 -10.34 -0.81
C GLY A 156 20.91 -11.74 -0.68
N LEU A 157 19.62 -11.87 -1.03
CA LEU A 157 18.84 -13.09 -0.90
C LEU A 157 18.46 -13.67 -2.26
N LYS A 158 18.23 -14.98 -2.30
CA LYS A 158 17.55 -15.63 -3.42
C LYS A 158 16.03 -15.47 -3.30
N PRO A 159 15.28 -15.48 -4.41
CA PRO A 159 13.82 -15.36 -4.34
C PRO A 159 13.15 -16.42 -3.46
N GLU A 160 13.64 -17.67 -3.45
CA GLU A 160 13.10 -18.77 -2.63
C GLU A 160 13.33 -18.60 -1.12
N GLU A 161 14.23 -17.68 -0.73
CA GLU A 161 14.48 -17.28 0.66
C GLU A 161 13.56 -16.12 1.10
N CYS A 162 12.78 -15.56 0.17
CA CYS A 162 11.89 -14.44 0.42
C CYS A 162 10.42 -14.89 0.54
N VAL A 163 9.67 -14.19 1.39
CA VAL A 163 8.22 -14.38 1.56
C VAL A 163 7.50 -13.07 1.25
N MET A 164 6.58 -13.09 0.31
CA MET A 164 5.68 -11.98 0.02
C MET A 164 4.41 -12.09 0.87
N VAL A 165 4.11 -11.06 1.66
CA VAL A 165 2.88 -10.98 2.47
C VAL A 165 1.99 -9.87 1.91
N ALA A 166 0.80 -10.21 1.42
CA ALA A 166 -0.09 -9.22 0.80
C ALA A 166 -1.59 -9.57 0.94
N ALA A 167 -2.43 -8.55 0.80
CA ALA A 167 -3.89 -8.68 0.74
C ALA A 167 -4.42 -8.74 -0.71
N HIS A 168 -3.53 -8.76 -1.70
CA HIS A 168 -3.88 -8.73 -3.12
C HIS A 168 -3.34 -9.97 -3.83
N LEU A 169 -4.24 -10.77 -4.38
CA LEU A 169 -3.92 -12.03 -5.04
C LEU A 169 -3.07 -11.85 -6.31
N ASP A 170 -3.24 -10.74 -7.05
CA ASP A 170 -2.41 -10.45 -8.21
C ASP A 170 -0.94 -10.18 -7.85
N ASP A 171 -0.69 -9.50 -6.72
CA ASP A 171 0.66 -9.26 -6.20
C ASP A 171 1.32 -10.57 -5.74
N LEU A 172 0.58 -11.44 -5.04
CA LEU A 172 1.09 -12.75 -4.63
C LEU A 172 1.37 -13.67 -5.81
N LYS A 173 0.50 -13.69 -6.82
CA LYS A 173 0.72 -14.46 -8.05
C LYS A 173 2.01 -14.04 -8.76
N ALA A 174 2.24 -12.73 -8.87
CA ALA A 174 3.47 -12.20 -9.47
C ALA A 174 4.71 -12.55 -8.63
N ALA A 175 4.65 -12.39 -7.31
CA ALA A 175 5.74 -12.79 -6.42
C ALA A 175 6.06 -14.30 -6.54
N LYS A 176 5.03 -15.15 -6.52
CA LYS A 176 5.17 -16.60 -6.67
C LYS A 176 5.83 -16.99 -8.00
N SER A 177 5.44 -16.35 -9.10
CA SER A 177 6.07 -16.58 -10.41
C SER A 177 7.55 -16.17 -10.48
N ASN A 178 8.01 -15.34 -9.55
CA ASN A 178 9.40 -14.92 -9.42
C ASN A 178 10.17 -15.73 -8.35
N GLY A 179 9.58 -16.81 -7.80
CA GLY A 179 10.23 -17.73 -6.88
C GLY A 179 9.99 -17.45 -5.39
N PHE A 180 9.24 -16.40 -5.04
CA PHE A 180 8.93 -16.09 -3.64
C PHE A 180 7.95 -17.10 -3.06
N ARG A 181 8.04 -17.34 -1.75
CA ARG A 181 6.91 -17.88 -0.97
C ARG A 181 5.87 -16.78 -0.75
N THR A 182 4.65 -17.16 -0.41
CA THR A 182 3.52 -16.22 -0.37
C THR A 182 2.59 -16.46 0.82
N ILE A 183 2.18 -15.36 1.45
CA ILE A 183 1.18 -15.36 2.51
C ILE A 183 0.09 -14.36 2.13
N TYR A 184 -1.13 -14.86 2.01
CA TYR A 184 -2.29 -14.01 1.89
C TYR A 184 -2.78 -13.59 3.28
N VAL A 185 -2.90 -12.28 3.51
CA VAL A 185 -3.54 -11.74 4.71
C VAL A 185 -4.79 -11.02 4.30
N GLU A 186 -5.94 -11.60 4.65
CA GLU A 186 -7.24 -11.05 4.28
C GLU A 186 -7.46 -9.69 4.94
N ARG A 187 -7.79 -8.69 4.12
CA ARG A 187 -8.21 -7.37 4.58
C ARG A 187 -9.58 -7.09 3.96
N PRO A 188 -10.65 -6.97 4.77
CA PRO A 188 -11.99 -6.75 4.24
C PRO A 188 -12.03 -5.57 3.26
N LEU A 189 -12.69 -5.77 2.12
CA LEU A 189 -12.87 -4.78 1.05
C LEU A 189 -11.60 -4.34 0.28
N GLU A 190 -10.44 -4.94 0.52
CA GLU A 190 -9.19 -4.57 -0.16
C GLU A 190 -8.91 -5.42 -1.40
N GLU A 191 -9.24 -6.71 -1.37
CA GLU A 191 -9.06 -7.59 -2.54
C GLU A 191 -9.93 -7.13 -3.71
N ARG A 192 -9.34 -7.10 -4.90
CA ARG A 192 -9.97 -6.61 -6.14
C ARG A 192 -10.13 -7.70 -7.19
N ARG A 193 -9.46 -8.83 -7.01
CA ARG A 193 -9.41 -9.96 -7.94
C ARG A 193 -9.72 -11.29 -7.23
N PRO A 194 -10.89 -11.42 -6.59
CA PRO A 194 -11.25 -12.65 -5.87
C PRO A 194 -11.33 -13.88 -6.80
N GLU A 195 -11.48 -13.68 -8.11
CA GLU A 195 -11.47 -14.74 -9.11
C GLU A 195 -10.13 -15.50 -9.19
N LEU A 196 -9.03 -14.91 -8.71
CA LEU A 196 -7.72 -15.57 -8.65
C LEU A 196 -7.60 -16.58 -7.49
N LYS A 197 -8.60 -16.64 -6.59
CA LYS A 197 -8.57 -17.53 -5.43
C LYS A 197 -8.60 -18.99 -5.89
N GLY A 198 -7.69 -19.79 -5.36
CA GLY A 198 -7.61 -21.23 -5.66
C GLY A 198 -6.70 -21.61 -6.83
N GLU A 199 -6.04 -20.67 -7.49
CA GLU A 199 -5.06 -20.98 -8.56
C GLU A 199 -3.71 -21.56 -8.05
N GLY A 200 -3.58 -21.85 -6.75
CA GLY A 200 -2.43 -22.59 -6.20
C GLY A 200 -1.14 -21.79 -5.98
N PHE A 201 -1.19 -20.45 -6.09
CA PHE A 201 0.00 -19.61 -5.88
C PHE A 201 0.16 -19.07 -4.46
N VAL A 202 -0.80 -19.30 -3.55
CA VAL A 202 -0.75 -18.87 -2.13
C VAL A 202 -0.31 -20.05 -1.25
N ASP A 203 0.82 -19.90 -0.54
CA ASP A 203 1.36 -20.95 0.32
C ASP A 203 0.69 -20.98 1.70
N VAL A 204 0.36 -19.81 2.25
CA VAL A 204 -0.29 -19.67 3.56
C VAL A 204 -1.44 -18.66 3.46
N TRP A 205 -2.58 -19.03 4.02
CA TRP A 205 -3.75 -18.15 4.14
C TRP A 205 -3.89 -17.67 5.57
N VAL A 206 -4.15 -16.38 5.76
CA VAL A 206 -4.60 -15.77 7.01
C VAL A 206 -5.96 -15.14 6.75
N GLY A 207 -7.01 -15.72 7.32
CA GLY A 207 -8.40 -15.31 7.14
C GLY A 207 -8.75 -14.02 7.89
N ALA A 208 -9.89 -13.41 7.54
CA ALA A 208 -10.37 -12.19 8.20
C ALA A 208 -10.74 -12.37 9.69
N ASP A 209 -10.98 -13.60 10.13
CA ASP A 209 -11.24 -13.99 11.51
C ASP A 209 -9.95 -14.23 12.32
N GLU A 210 -8.78 -14.16 11.68
CA GLU A 210 -7.46 -14.27 12.30
C GLU A 210 -6.85 -12.89 12.59
N ASP A 211 -5.76 -12.86 13.35
CA ASP A 211 -5.11 -11.63 13.84
C ASP A 211 -4.07 -11.10 12.83
N GLY A 212 -4.43 -11.10 11.54
CA GLY A 212 -3.65 -10.53 10.44
C GLY A 212 -2.15 -10.87 10.46
N PHE A 213 -1.30 -9.86 10.60
CA PHE A 213 0.17 -10.03 10.60
C PHE A 213 0.67 -10.80 11.81
N ILE A 214 -0.06 -10.79 12.93
CA ILE A 214 0.29 -11.58 14.12
C ILE A 214 0.10 -13.07 13.81
N SER A 215 -1.03 -13.44 13.19
CA SER A 215 -1.27 -14.82 12.75
C SER A 215 -0.30 -15.23 11.63
N ALA A 216 0.09 -14.31 10.74
CA ALA A 216 1.16 -14.59 9.77
C ALA A 216 2.49 -14.92 10.46
N ALA A 217 2.85 -14.20 11.53
CA ALA A 217 4.05 -14.47 12.32
C ALA A 217 3.99 -15.85 13.01
N GLU A 218 2.86 -16.19 13.64
CA GLU A 218 2.64 -17.50 14.26
C GLU A 218 2.80 -18.64 13.24
N LYS A 219 2.22 -18.49 12.03
CA LYS A 219 2.31 -19.49 10.94
C LYS A 219 3.72 -19.62 10.38
N LEU A 220 4.56 -18.60 10.53
CA LEU A 220 5.99 -18.64 10.21
C LEU A 220 6.86 -19.15 11.37
N GLY A 221 6.26 -19.58 12.48
CA GLY A 221 6.96 -20.18 13.62
C GLY A 221 7.39 -19.19 14.70
N VAL A 222 6.95 -17.93 14.64
CA VAL A 222 7.20 -16.97 15.72
C VAL A 222 6.33 -17.33 16.93
N GLN A 223 6.96 -17.50 18.09
CA GLN A 223 6.24 -17.67 19.36
C GLN A 223 5.72 -16.32 19.88
N VAL A 224 4.48 -16.00 19.51
CA VAL A 224 3.80 -14.78 19.97
C VAL A 224 3.25 -14.97 21.39
N LEU A 225 3.71 -14.15 22.33
CA LEU A 225 3.16 -14.16 23.68
C LEU A 225 1.78 -13.50 23.66
N LYS A 226 0.73 -14.28 23.91
CA LYS A 226 -0.61 -13.73 24.11
C LYS A 226 -0.62 -12.94 25.42
N GLY A 227 -0.54 -11.62 25.33
CA GLY A 227 -0.82 -10.74 26.47
C GLY A 227 -2.17 -11.12 27.07
N ARG A 228 -2.26 -11.25 28.40
CA ARG A 228 -3.51 -11.52 29.11
C ARG A 228 -4.61 -10.61 28.55
N ARG A 229 -5.59 -11.17 27.84
CA ARG A 229 -6.83 -10.45 27.51
C ARG A 229 -7.40 -9.98 28.84
N ARG A 230 -7.36 -8.67 29.12
CA ARG A 230 -8.26 -8.10 30.13
C ARG A 230 -9.66 -8.31 29.57
N SER A 231 -10.40 -9.23 30.17
CA SER A 231 -11.82 -9.43 29.93
C SER A 231 -12.53 -8.12 30.29
N GLY A 232 -12.70 -7.25 29.31
CA GLY A 232 -13.63 -6.12 29.41
C GLY A 232 -15.04 -6.67 29.30
N SER A 233 -15.61 -7.11 30.42
CA SER A 233 -17.05 -7.24 30.56
C SER A 233 -17.67 -5.85 30.33
N ALA A 234 -18.43 -5.70 29.24
CA ALA A 234 -19.26 -4.53 29.04
C ALA A 234 -20.25 -4.42 30.21
N PRO A 235 -20.43 -3.24 30.83
CA PRO A 235 -21.49 -3.06 31.81
C PRO A 235 -22.83 -3.16 31.07
N GLY A 236 -23.71 -4.05 31.54
CA GLY A 236 -25.07 -4.15 31.04
C GLY A 236 -25.78 -2.80 31.20
N MET A 237 -26.38 -2.33 30.11
CA MET A 237 -27.33 -1.22 30.18
C MET A 237 -28.54 -1.68 31.00
N VAL A 238 -28.73 -1.04 32.14
CA VAL A 238 -29.95 -1.14 32.92
C VAL A 238 -30.95 -0.18 32.28
N GLU A 239 -32.00 -0.72 31.67
CA GLU A 239 -33.22 0.04 31.37
C GLU A 239 -33.85 0.47 32.69
N THR A 240 -34.14 1.76 32.83
CA THR A 240 -35.11 2.27 33.80
C THR A 240 -36.19 3.04 33.07
N ALA A 241 -37.42 2.72 33.47
CA ALA A 241 -38.72 3.10 32.95
C ALA A 241 -39.00 4.60 32.84
#